data_AF-A0A0G2FY41-F1
#
_entry.id   AF-A0A0G2FY41-F1
#
_cell.length_a   1.000
_cell.length_b   1.000
_cell.length_c   1.000
_cell.angle_alpha   90.00
_cell.angle_beta   90.00
_cell.angle_gamma   90.00
#
_symmetry.space_group_name_H-M   'P 1'
#
loop_
_entity.id
_entity.type
_entity.pdbx_description
1 polymer ?
#
loop_
_entity_poly.entity_id
_entity_poly.type
_entity_poly.pdbx_seq_one_letter_code
_entity_poly.pdbx_strand_id
1 'polypeptide(L)'
;MLEFLYCGDYSMAQNTNPTGENAGQAMDFDKLFDNIAVPARQRLCCHLNANAIGDYYDIQPLCKLARSQVKRELEENWSPDDFLHLLTEISTTRKTGDIEFYRLLGKIAAEHLADLSRLRELDDLDMPAAVSMSCILSTIERVRSLEEKVTSLEAQVEKPLEPWEDVY
;
A
#
# COMPACT_ATOMS: atom_id res chain seq x y z
N MET A 1 -13.85 -15.30 -6.61
CA MET A 1 -14.28 -14.48 -7.77
C MET A 1 -13.46 -13.19 -7.91
N LEU A 2 -13.29 -12.38 -6.85
CA LEU A 2 -12.42 -11.19 -6.93
C LEU A 2 -10.93 -11.51 -7.10
N GLU A 3 -10.43 -12.53 -6.39
CA GLU A 3 -9.05 -13.01 -6.58
C GLU A 3 -8.79 -13.52 -8.01
N PHE A 4 -9.81 -14.10 -8.65
CA PHE A 4 -9.74 -14.54 -10.05
C PHE A 4 -9.57 -13.35 -11.02
N LEU A 5 -10.35 -12.28 -10.80
CA LEU A 5 -10.23 -11.04 -11.58
C LEU A 5 -8.89 -10.32 -11.32
N TYR A 6 -8.33 -10.52 -10.12
CA TYR A 6 -7.15 -9.81 -9.62
C TYR A 6 -5.83 -10.48 -10.04
N CYS A 7 -5.77 -11.82 -9.95
CA CYS A 7 -4.57 -12.58 -10.29
C CYS A 7 -4.51 -12.97 -11.77
N GLY A 8 -5.61 -12.81 -12.52
CA GLY A 8 -5.64 -13.15 -13.95
C GLY A 8 -5.45 -14.63 -14.26
N ASP A 9 -5.68 -15.51 -13.27
CA ASP A 9 -5.59 -16.95 -13.44
C ASP A 9 -6.83 -17.48 -14.18
N TYR A 10 -6.84 -17.33 -15.50
CA TYR A 10 -7.91 -17.81 -16.38
C TYR A 10 -7.78 -19.30 -16.75
N SER A 11 -6.87 -20.05 -16.13
CA SER A 11 -6.61 -21.47 -16.43
C SER A 11 -7.85 -22.38 -16.29
N MET A 12 -8.81 -21.97 -15.47
CA MET A 12 -10.06 -22.70 -15.23
C MET A 12 -11.06 -22.67 -16.41
N ALA A 13 -10.81 -21.87 -17.45
CA ALA A 13 -11.73 -21.74 -18.59
C ALA A 13 -11.51 -22.77 -19.73
N GLN A 14 -10.49 -23.64 -19.65
CA GLN A 14 -10.15 -24.56 -20.75
C GLN A 14 -10.77 -25.97 -20.66
N ASN A 15 -11.61 -26.25 -19.65
CA ASN A 15 -12.23 -27.58 -19.49
C ASN A 15 -13.61 -27.73 -20.16
N THR A 16 -13.73 -27.29 -21.42
CA THR A 16 -14.77 -27.79 -22.32
C THR A 16 -14.13 -28.31 -23.60
N ASN A 17 -13.68 -29.57 -23.57
CA ASN A 17 -13.29 -30.31 -24.77
C ASN A 17 -14.44 -30.33 -25.78
N PRO A 18 -14.13 -30.23 -27.08
CA PRO A 18 -14.14 -31.46 -27.85
C PRO A 18 -12.92 -31.62 -28.78
N THR A 19 -12.31 -32.80 -28.69
CA THR A 19 -11.77 -33.62 -29.78
C THR A 19 -11.15 -32.88 -30.98
N GLY A 20 -9.82 -32.82 -31.01
CA GLY A 20 -9.07 -32.44 -32.21
C GLY A 20 -7.57 -32.60 -31.99
N GLU A 21 -7.03 -33.69 -32.51
CA GLU A 21 -5.59 -33.96 -32.58
C GLU A 21 -4.87 -32.82 -33.29
N ASN A 22 -4.04 -32.07 -32.55
CA ASN A 22 -2.81 -31.48 -33.06
C ASN A 22 -1.97 -31.03 -31.86
N ALA A 23 -0.88 -31.74 -31.63
CA ALA A 23 0.13 -31.46 -30.61
C ALA A 23 0.88 -30.16 -30.96
N GLY A 24 0.24 -29.02 -30.72
CA GLY A 24 0.93 -27.76 -30.43
C GLY A 24 1.35 -27.81 -28.98
N GLN A 25 2.66 -27.85 -28.74
CA GLN A 25 3.27 -27.85 -27.43
C GLN A 25 2.66 -26.72 -26.59
N ALA A 26 1.77 -27.06 -25.65
CA ALA A 26 1.17 -26.11 -24.74
C ALA A 26 2.32 -25.50 -23.93
N MET A 27 2.62 -24.23 -24.21
CA MET A 27 3.56 -23.48 -23.42
C MET A 27 2.93 -23.36 -22.03
N ASP A 28 3.52 -24.05 -21.08
CA ASP A 28 3.13 -24.06 -19.67
C ASP A 28 3.45 -22.67 -19.09
N PHE A 29 2.50 -21.73 -19.25
CA PHE A 29 2.64 -20.35 -18.81
C PHE A 29 2.84 -20.29 -17.29
N ASP A 30 2.27 -21.24 -16.53
CA ASP A 30 2.43 -21.32 -15.08
C ASP A 30 3.91 -21.52 -14.71
N LYS A 31 4.64 -22.38 -15.44
CA LYS A 31 6.09 -22.54 -15.25
C LYS A 31 6.94 -21.36 -15.72
N LEU A 32 6.40 -20.46 -16.55
CA LEU A 32 7.13 -19.29 -17.05
C LEU A 32 7.14 -18.16 -16.00
N PHE A 33 6.11 -18.05 -15.18
CA PHE A 33 5.96 -17.00 -14.17
C PHE A 33 6.53 -17.38 -12.79
N ASP A 34 6.64 -18.67 -12.48
CA ASP A 34 7.19 -19.16 -11.20
C ASP A 34 8.67 -18.81 -10.97
N ASN A 35 9.42 -18.43 -12.02
CA ASN A 35 10.87 -18.14 -11.94
C ASN A 35 11.25 -16.67 -12.13
N ILE A 36 10.29 -15.77 -12.33
CA ILE A 36 10.58 -14.33 -12.44
C ILE A 36 10.05 -13.68 -11.18
N ALA A 37 10.94 -13.44 -10.21
CA ALA A 37 10.62 -12.57 -9.09
C ALA A 37 10.23 -11.19 -9.65
N VAL A 38 8.93 -10.95 -9.80
CA VAL A 38 8.39 -9.69 -10.31
C VAL A 38 8.85 -8.59 -9.35
N PRO A 39 9.54 -7.53 -9.81
CA PRO A 39 10.00 -6.47 -8.91
C PRO A 39 8.85 -5.81 -8.12
N ALA A 40 9.11 -5.40 -6.87
CA ALA A 40 8.11 -4.76 -6.00
C ALA A 40 7.41 -3.58 -6.69
N ARG A 41 8.16 -2.73 -7.39
CA ARG A 41 7.64 -1.66 -8.26
C ARG A 41 6.58 -2.12 -9.24
N GLN A 42 6.81 -3.25 -9.92
CA GLN A 42 5.87 -3.77 -10.91
C GLN A 42 4.61 -4.32 -10.23
N ARG A 43 4.75 -4.96 -9.05
CA ARG A 43 3.61 -5.39 -8.25
C ARG A 43 2.74 -4.21 -7.80
N LEU A 44 3.36 -3.13 -7.30
CA LEU A 44 2.65 -1.89 -6.95
C LEU A 44 1.88 -1.30 -8.14
N CYS A 45 2.49 -1.25 -9.32
CA CYS A 45 1.81 -0.81 -10.54
C CYS A 45 0.62 -1.72 -10.91
N CYS A 46 0.75 -3.03 -10.77
CA CYS A 46 -0.36 -3.95 -11.00
C CYS A 46 -1.53 -3.68 -10.03
N HIS A 47 -1.23 -3.44 -8.76
CA HIS A 47 -2.26 -3.13 -7.77
C HIS A 47 -2.92 -1.77 -8.02
N LEU A 48 -2.16 -0.75 -8.43
CA LEU A 48 -2.71 0.54 -8.88
C LEU A 48 -3.64 0.35 -10.10
N ASN A 49 -3.24 -0.43 -11.10
CA ASN A 49 -4.06 -0.68 -12.28
C ASN A 49 -5.36 -1.43 -11.91
N ALA A 50 -5.28 -2.42 -11.03
CA ALA A 50 -6.45 -3.12 -10.52
C ALA A 50 -7.38 -2.19 -9.73
N ASN A 51 -6.82 -1.26 -8.94
CA ASN A 51 -7.60 -0.22 -8.27
C ASN A 51 -8.31 0.69 -9.27
N ALA A 52 -7.59 1.19 -10.27
CA ALA A 52 -8.14 2.03 -11.34
C ALA A 52 -9.28 1.34 -12.11
N ILE A 53 -9.13 0.05 -12.43
CA ILE A 53 -10.20 -0.75 -13.06
C ILE A 53 -11.41 -0.85 -12.14
N GLY A 54 -11.17 -1.13 -10.85
CA GLY A 54 -12.24 -1.21 -9.86
C GLY A 54 -12.98 0.12 -9.72
N ASP A 55 -12.26 1.23 -9.70
CA ASP A 55 -12.82 2.57 -9.58
C ASP A 55 -13.63 2.94 -10.83
N TYR A 56 -13.09 2.68 -12.02
CA TYR A 56 -13.74 2.98 -13.29
C TYR A 56 -15.07 2.21 -13.49
N TYR A 57 -15.14 0.96 -13.05
CA TYR A 57 -16.32 0.10 -13.19
C TYR A 57 -17.17 0.00 -11.90
N ASP A 58 -16.92 0.85 -10.90
CA ASP A 58 -17.61 0.85 -9.60
C ASP A 58 -17.57 -0.49 -8.84
N ILE A 59 -16.50 -1.28 -9.03
CA ILE A 59 -16.26 -2.56 -8.35
C ILE A 59 -15.56 -2.31 -7.01
N GLN A 60 -16.28 -1.77 -6.03
CA GLN A 60 -15.75 -1.40 -4.72
C GLN A 60 -14.95 -2.51 -3.99
N PRO A 61 -15.35 -3.79 -4.05
CA PRO A 61 -14.56 -4.87 -3.46
C PRO A 61 -13.17 -5.04 -4.11
N LEU A 62 -13.04 -4.75 -5.41
CA LEU A 62 -11.77 -4.79 -6.13
C LEU A 62 -10.87 -3.62 -5.69
N CYS A 63 -11.43 -2.41 -5.55
CA CYS A 63 -10.69 -1.26 -5.01
C CYS A 63 -10.15 -1.57 -3.61
N LYS A 64 -10.98 -2.14 -2.74
CA LYS A 64 -10.59 -2.53 -1.38
C LYS A 64 -9.47 -3.57 -1.39
N LEU A 65 -9.60 -4.62 -2.21
CA LEU A 65 -8.56 -5.64 -2.35
C LEU A 65 -7.24 -5.02 -2.84
N ALA A 66 -7.29 -4.20 -3.88
CA ALA A 66 -6.13 -3.52 -4.43
C ALA A 66 -5.42 -2.62 -3.40
N ARG A 67 -6.18 -1.84 -2.61
CA ARG A 67 -5.63 -1.02 -1.51
C ARG A 67 -4.96 -1.89 -0.45
N SER A 68 -5.59 -2.99 -0.03
CA SER A 68 -5.00 -3.91 0.93
C SER A 68 -3.71 -4.55 0.44
N GLN A 69 -3.62 -4.84 -0.86
CA GLN A 69 -2.43 -5.41 -1.49
C GLN A 69 -1.30 -4.40 -1.63
N VAL A 70 -1.58 -3.16 -2.03
CA VAL A 70 -0.59 -2.06 -2.00
C VAL A 70 -0.05 -1.87 -0.59
N LYS A 71 -0.93 -1.84 0.41
CA LYS A 71 -0.53 -1.70 1.81
C LYS A 71 0.44 -2.83 2.21
N ARG A 72 0.06 -4.08 1.97
CA ARG A 72 0.87 -5.25 2.29
C ARG A 72 2.24 -5.21 1.60
N GLU A 73 2.25 -4.90 0.30
CA GLU A 73 3.49 -4.82 -0.47
C GLU A 73 4.46 -3.77 0.08
N LEU A 74 3.94 -2.60 0.49
CA LEU A 74 4.75 -1.53 1.08
C LEU A 74 5.19 -1.84 2.52
N GLU A 75 4.40 -2.60 3.29
CA GLU A 75 4.77 -3.08 4.63
C GLU A 75 5.87 -4.16 4.56
N GLU A 76 5.81 -5.05 3.58
CA GLU A 76 6.76 -6.17 3.44
C GLU A 76 8.04 -5.77 2.70
N ASN A 77 7.94 -4.88 1.71
CA ASN A 77 9.04 -4.51 0.81
C ASN A 77 9.17 -2.98 0.69
N TRP A 78 9.28 -2.28 1.84
CA TRP A 78 9.44 -0.83 1.84
C TRP A 78 10.67 -0.39 1.03
N SER A 79 10.45 0.52 0.09
CA SER A 79 11.47 1.14 -0.75
C SER A 79 11.02 2.57 -1.07
N PRO A 80 11.75 3.60 -0.58
CA PRO A 80 11.40 5.00 -0.84
C PRO A 80 11.31 5.32 -2.34
N ASP A 81 12.21 4.74 -3.15
CA ASP A 81 12.23 4.91 -4.61
C ASP A 81 11.00 4.29 -5.29
N ASP A 82 10.59 3.08 -4.88
CA ASP A 82 9.43 2.40 -5.46
C ASP A 82 8.13 3.10 -5.06
N PHE A 83 8.06 3.59 -3.82
CA PHE A 83 6.93 4.39 -3.35
C PHE A 83 6.86 5.74 -4.08
N LEU A 84 7.98 6.43 -4.25
CA LEU A 84 8.04 7.67 -5.02
C LEU A 84 7.64 7.44 -6.49
N HIS A 85 8.04 6.32 -7.07
CA HIS A 85 7.60 5.95 -8.41
C HIS A 85 6.07 5.76 -8.47
N LEU A 86 5.47 5.10 -7.48
CA LEU A 86 4.02 4.96 -7.39
C LEU A 86 3.33 6.33 -7.28
N LEU A 87 3.87 7.25 -6.48
CA LEU A 87 3.37 8.62 -6.37
C LEU A 87 3.50 9.39 -7.69
N THR A 88 4.60 9.22 -8.40
CA THR A 88 4.80 9.80 -9.73
C THR A 88 3.76 9.28 -10.73
N GLU A 89 3.54 7.97 -10.74
CA GLU A 89 2.59 7.33 -11.62
C GLU A 89 1.16 7.87 -11.39
N ILE A 90 0.69 7.94 -10.15
CA ILE A 90 -0.67 8.45 -9.87
C ILE A 90 -0.82 9.94 -10.19
N SER A 91 0.23 10.73 -10.01
CA SER A 91 0.21 12.19 -10.23
C SER A 91 0.16 12.52 -11.71
N THR A 92 0.97 11.81 -12.49
CA THR A 92 1.12 12.04 -13.94
C THR A 92 -0.04 11.44 -14.75
N THR A 93 -0.53 10.27 -14.35
CA THR A 93 -1.52 9.53 -15.15
C THR A 93 -2.96 9.75 -14.71
N ARG A 94 -3.18 10.17 -13.45
CA ARG A 94 -4.52 10.27 -12.83
C ARG A 94 -5.38 9.00 -13.06
N LYS A 95 -4.73 7.83 -12.99
CA LYS A 95 -5.33 6.52 -13.31
C LYS A 95 -6.56 6.15 -12.50
N THR A 96 -6.69 6.64 -11.27
CA THR A 96 -7.78 6.31 -10.35
C THR A 96 -8.34 7.58 -9.71
N GLY A 97 -9.65 7.63 -9.51
CA GLY A 97 -10.34 8.64 -8.71
C GLY A 97 -10.57 8.21 -7.25
N ASP A 98 -10.09 7.02 -6.87
CA ASP A 98 -10.33 6.43 -5.55
C ASP A 98 -9.66 7.25 -4.42
N ILE A 99 -10.46 8.06 -3.74
CA ILE A 99 -10.03 8.92 -2.62
C ILE A 99 -9.42 8.08 -1.49
N GLU A 100 -9.92 6.87 -1.23
CA GLU A 100 -9.40 6.00 -0.18
C GLU A 100 -8.01 5.45 -0.54
N PHE A 101 -7.70 5.31 -1.84
CA PHE A 101 -6.35 4.98 -2.28
C PHE A 101 -5.38 6.12 -1.98
N TYR A 102 -5.75 7.36 -2.32
CA TYR A 102 -4.92 8.54 -2.00
C TYR A 102 -4.74 8.73 -0.48
N ARG A 103 -5.80 8.51 0.31
CA ARG A 103 -5.74 8.54 1.77
C ARG A 103 -4.81 7.48 2.34
N LEU A 104 -4.83 6.26 1.79
CA LEU A 104 -3.88 5.21 2.15
C LEU A 104 -2.43 5.65 1.91
N LEU A 105 -2.14 6.17 0.71
CA LEU A 105 -0.77 6.61 0.38
C LEU A 105 -0.30 7.76 1.26
N GLY A 106 -1.17 8.72 1.58
CA GLY A 106 -0.80 9.80 2.49
C GLY A 106 -0.47 9.30 3.90
N LYS A 107 -1.17 8.28 4.40
CA LYS A 107 -0.83 7.65 5.69
C LYS A 107 0.55 7.00 5.66
N ILE A 108 0.83 6.22 4.62
CA ILE A 108 2.13 5.55 4.44
C ILE A 108 3.25 6.60 4.31
N ALA A 109 2.99 7.67 3.56
CA ALA A 109 3.94 8.78 3.44
C ALA A 109 4.24 9.44 4.80
N ALA A 110 3.23 9.62 5.66
CA ALA A 110 3.41 10.17 7.01
C ALA A 110 4.21 9.23 7.93
N GLU A 111 3.99 7.92 7.80
CA GLU A 111 4.71 6.88 8.54
C GLU A 111 6.20 6.87 8.17
N HIS A 112 6.51 7.02 6.88
CA HIS A 112 7.87 6.97 6.34
C HIS A 112 8.44 8.35 5.96
N LEU A 113 7.89 9.44 6.51
CA LEU A 113 8.23 10.80 6.12
C LEU A 113 9.73 11.11 6.27
N ALA A 114 10.37 10.51 7.28
CA ALA A 114 11.81 10.68 7.51
C ALA A 114 12.66 10.13 6.36
N ASP A 115 12.26 9.01 5.75
CA ASP A 115 12.96 8.42 4.61
C ASP A 115 12.67 9.24 3.34
N LEU A 116 11.40 9.59 3.13
CA LEU A 116 10.96 10.35 1.97
C LEU A 116 11.56 11.76 1.91
N SER A 117 11.77 12.41 3.06
CA SER A 117 12.39 13.75 3.15
C SER A 117 13.84 13.81 2.65
N ARG A 118 14.47 12.66 2.40
CA ARG A 118 15.84 12.57 1.87
C ARG A 118 15.88 12.48 0.35
N LEU A 119 14.75 12.21 -0.29
CA LEU A 119 14.63 12.13 -1.74
C LEU A 119 14.43 13.53 -2.31
N ARG A 120 15.33 13.97 -3.18
CA ARG A 120 15.24 15.31 -3.81
C ARG A 120 14.11 15.37 -4.81
N GLU A 121 13.81 14.24 -5.44
CA GLU A 121 12.76 14.06 -6.42
C GLU A 121 11.37 14.31 -5.85
N LEU A 122 11.22 14.26 -4.51
CA LEU A 122 9.96 14.61 -3.86
C LEU A 122 9.66 16.11 -3.92
N ASP A 123 10.68 16.97 -3.97
CA ASP A 123 10.51 18.43 -4.03
C ASP A 123 9.85 18.88 -5.35
N ASP A 124 10.13 18.16 -6.43
CA ASP A 124 9.61 18.44 -7.77
C ASP A 124 8.28 17.74 -8.06
N LEU A 125 7.82 16.88 -7.15
CA LEU A 125 6.63 16.06 -7.37
C LEU A 125 5.35 16.85 -7.07
N ASP A 126 4.51 17.02 -8.10
CA ASP A 126 3.15 17.56 -7.95
C ASP A 126 2.23 16.53 -7.29
N MET A 127 2.38 16.39 -5.97
CA MET A 127 1.65 15.45 -5.14
C MET A 127 0.14 15.74 -5.16
N PRO A 128 -0.72 14.73 -5.38
CA PRO A 128 -2.16 14.96 -5.36
C PRO A 128 -2.58 15.51 -4.00
N ALA A 129 -3.40 16.57 -3.99
CA ALA A 129 -3.78 17.28 -2.77
C ALA A 129 -4.34 16.35 -1.68
N ALA A 130 -5.05 15.29 -2.06
CA ALA A 130 -5.58 14.28 -1.14
C ALA A 130 -4.47 13.49 -0.41
N VAL A 131 -3.37 13.16 -1.10
CA VAL A 131 -2.20 12.50 -0.50
C VAL A 131 -1.52 13.46 0.47
N SER A 132 -1.25 14.69 0.05
CA SER A 132 -0.62 15.72 0.89
C SER A 132 -1.43 16.02 2.15
N MET A 133 -2.74 16.24 2.02
CA MET A 133 -3.61 16.46 3.17
C MET A 133 -3.63 15.26 4.11
N SER A 134 -3.76 14.04 3.58
CA SER A 134 -3.76 12.85 4.42
C SER A 134 -2.43 12.66 5.13
N CYS A 135 -1.30 12.95 4.47
CA CYS A 135 0.02 12.92 5.09
C CYS A 135 0.14 13.93 6.24
N ILE A 136 -0.29 15.17 6.03
CA ILE A 136 -0.28 16.22 7.05
C ILE A 136 -1.16 15.81 8.24
N LEU A 137 -2.40 15.38 8.00
CA LEU A 137 -3.33 14.97 9.06
C LEU A 137 -2.77 13.79 9.87
N SER A 138 -2.26 12.76 9.23
CA SER A 138 -1.66 11.61 9.92
C SER A 138 -0.41 11.99 10.71
N THR A 139 0.37 12.96 10.23
CA THR A 139 1.51 13.49 10.99
C THR A 139 1.05 14.25 12.23
N ILE A 140 0.03 15.11 12.11
CA ILE A 140 -0.55 15.85 13.25
C ILE A 140 -1.12 14.90 14.30
N GLU A 141 -1.87 13.87 13.87
CA GLU A 141 -2.42 12.85 14.76
C GLU A 141 -1.32 12.10 15.53
N ARG A 142 -0.21 11.77 14.84
CA ARG A 142 0.94 11.12 15.44
C ARG A 142 1.64 12.00 16.47
N VAL A 143 1.84 13.28 16.16
CA VAL A 143 2.43 14.26 17.11
C VAL A 143 1.57 14.38 18.36
N ARG A 144 0.25 14.57 18.21
CA ARG A 144 -0.68 14.66 19.35
C ARG A 144 -0.64 13.40 20.21
N SER A 145 -0.63 12.21 19.59
CA SER A 145 -0.54 10.95 20.32
C SER A 145 0.78 10.81 21.10
N LEU A 146 1.89 11.33 20.56
CA LEU A 146 3.17 11.33 21.25
C LEU A 146 3.18 12.32 22.42
N GLU A 147 2.62 13.52 22.25
CA GLU A 147 2.46 14.50 23.33
C GLU A 147 1.67 13.92 24.51
N GLU A 148 0.52 13.28 24.24
CA GLU A 148 -0.29 12.62 25.27
C GLU A 148 0.49 11.53 26.02
N LYS A 149 1.29 10.74 25.29
CA LYS A 149 2.14 9.70 25.90
C LYS A 149 3.24 10.31 26.77
N VAL A 150 3.91 11.37 26.31
CA VAL A 150 4.94 12.07 27.08
C VAL A 150 4.35 12.62 28.38
N THR A 151 3.23 13.34 28.31
CA THR A 151 2.56 13.87 29.52
C THR A 151 2.15 12.75 30.48
N SER A 152 1.67 11.61 29.97
CA SER A 152 1.30 10.46 30.81
C SER A 152 2.50 9.82 31.52
N LEU A 153 3.68 9.85 30.89
CA LEU A 153 4.92 9.31 31.45
C LEU A 153 5.52 10.26 32.49
N GLU A 154 5.51 11.57 32.23
CA GLU A 154 5.94 12.58 33.19
C GLU A 154 5.12 12.50 34.49
N ALA A 155 3.80 12.35 34.39
CA ALA A 155 2.92 12.17 35.55
C ALA A 155 3.17 10.86 36.34
N GLN A 156 3.77 9.84 35.71
CA GLN A 156 4.16 8.59 36.40
C GLN A 156 5.51 8.73 37.12
N VAL A 157 6.44 9.50 36.55
CA VAL A 157 7.76 9.77 37.15
C VAL A 157 7.66 10.73 38.34
N GLU A 158 6.70 11.65 38.33
CA GLU A 158 6.48 12.63 39.40
C GLU A 158 5.70 12.06 40.61
N LYS A 159 5.26 10.80 40.58
CA LYS A 159 4.73 10.14 41.78
C LYS A 159 5.88 9.91 42.77
N PRO A 160 5.81 10.48 44.00
CA PRO A 160 6.84 10.25 45.01
C PRO A 160 6.93 8.76 45.33
N LEU A 161 8.14 8.23 45.51
CA LEU A 161 8.35 6.97 46.22
C LEU A 161 7.59 7.06 47.54
N GLU A 162 6.60 6.20 47.75
CA GLU A 162 5.82 6.21 48.98
C GLU A 162 6.78 6.12 50.18
N PRO A 163 6.64 6.99 51.19
CA PRO A 163 7.46 6.90 52.39
C PRO A 163 7.17 5.54 53.01
N TRP A 164 8.21 4.72 53.05
CA TRP A 164 8.36 3.47 53.78
C TRP A 164 7.33 3.37 54.90
N GLU A 165 6.46 2.37 54.83
CA GLU A 165 5.69 1.95 55.98
C GLU A 165 6.69 1.69 57.12
N ASP A 166 6.70 2.59 58.10
CA ASP A 166 7.29 2.38 59.42
C ASP A 166 6.54 1.20 60.06
N VAL A 167 6.96 -0.01 59.71
CA VAL A 167 6.57 -1.24 60.39
C VAL A 167 7.38 -1.30 61.69
N TYR A 168 6.81 -0.69 62.73
CA TYR A 168 7.15 -0.94 64.13
C TYR A 168 6.71 -2.33 64.58
#